data_AF-A0A7X4DUF9-F1
#
_entry.id   AF-A0A7X4DUF9-F1
#
_cell.length_a   1.000
_cell.length_b   1.000
_cell.length_c   1.000
_cell.angle_alpha   90.00
_cell.angle_beta   90.00
_cell.angle_gamma   90.00
#
_symmetry.space_group_name_H-M   'P 1'
#
loop_
_entity.id
_entity.type
_entity.pdbx_description
1 polymer ?
#
loop_
_entity_poly.entity_id
_entity_poly.type
_entity_poly.pdbx_seq_one_letter_code
_entity_poly.pdbx_strand_id
1 'polypeptide(L)'
;MTTRSLFATRVCHARLPDEIDVRELEASCRSIAEDDEAGQRWCEENGFPGYTSYSSLADLPWRFPVFEQVRKALDRHVAEFAKELAFDLDGKPLALEDLWINILPEGGIHTSHIHPQSVISGTIYV
;
A
#
# COMPACT_ATOMS: atom_id res chain seq x y z
N MET A 1 -32.01 29.28 -7.39
CA MET A 1 -31.58 27.91 -7.72
C MET A 1 -30.64 27.45 -6.63
N THR A 2 -30.80 26.23 -6.11
CA THR A 2 -29.95 25.66 -5.06
C THR A 2 -29.31 24.37 -5.55
N THR A 3 -27.99 24.24 -5.35
CA THR A 3 -27.19 23.06 -5.71
C THR A 3 -26.71 22.40 -4.42
N ARG A 4 -26.69 21.06 -4.38
CA ARG A 4 -26.23 20.26 -3.23
C ARG A 4 -25.34 19.12 -3.71
N SER A 5 -24.25 18.86 -3.00
CA SER A 5 -23.42 17.67 -3.18
C SER A 5 -23.88 16.57 -2.23
N LEU A 6 -24.17 15.39 -2.75
CA LEU A 6 -24.61 14.22 -1.98
C LEU A 6 -23.78 13.01 -2.39
N PHE A 7 -23.52 12.10 -1.44
CA PHE A 7 -22.84 10.82 -1.68
C PHE A 7 -21.45 10.93 -2.34
N ALA A 8 -20.64 11.89 -1.89
CA ALA A 8 -19.31 12.13 -2.45
C ALA A 8 -18.31 11.06 -2.02
N THR A 9 -17.55 10.51 -2.97
CA THR A 9 -16.34 9.71 -2.68
C THR A 9 -15.23 10.64 -2.21
N ARG A 10 -14.55 10.27 -1.13
CA ARG A 10 -13.36 10.98 -0.63
C ARG A 10 -12.09 10.29 -1.12
N VAL A 11 -11.08 11.09 -1.45
CA VAL A 11 -9.73 10.62 -1.78
C VAL A 11 -8.77 11.30 -0.81
N CYS A 12 -8.03 10.50 -0.06
CA CYS A 12 -6.95 11.00 0.80
C CYS A 12 -5.67 11.12 -0.02
N HIS A 13 -5.02 12.28 0.04
CA HIS A 13 -3.69 12.49 -0.53
C HIS A 13 -2.86 13.25 0.50
N ALA A 14 -1.81 12.60 1.00
CA ALA A 14 -0.93 13.12 2.03
C ALA A 14 0.52 12.76 1.72
N ARG A 15 1.45 13.52 2.31
CA ARG A 15 2.88 13.25 2.22
C ARG A 15 3.27 12.20 3.26
N LEU A 16 4.17 11.29 2.89
CA LEU A 16 4.80 10.40 3.86
C LEU A 16 5.59 11.23 4.89
N PRO A 17 5.54 10.89 6.17
CA PRO A 17 6.26 11.63 7.21
C PRO A 17 7.78 11.67 6.96
N ASP A 18 8.42 12.80 7.30
CA ASP A 18 9.86 13.00 7.08
C ASP A 18 10.74 12.07 7.95
N GLU A 19 10.19 11.44 9.00
CA GLU A 19 10.89 10.43 9.79
C GLU A 19 11.21 9.13 9.03
N ILE A 20 10.54 8.86 7.91
CA ILE A 20 10.82 7.68 7.08
C ILE A 20 11.89 8.04 6.05
N ASP A 21 13.05 7.37 6.11
CA ASP A 21 14.09 7.52 5.10
C ASP A 21 13.65 6.84 3.78
N VAL A 22 13.22 7.67 2.84
CA VAL A 22 12.75 7.23 1.51
C VAL A 22 13.86 6.52 0.73
N ARG A 23 15.14 6.88 0.92
CA ARG A 23 16.26 6.22 0.23
C ARG A 23 16.50 4.82 0.80
N GLU A 24 16.40 4.67 2.11
CA GLU A 24 16.43 3.35 2.76
C GLU A 24 15.26 2.48 2.29
N LEU A 25 14.06 3.07 2.19
CA LEU A 25 12.87 2.37 1.70
C LEU A 25 13.05 1.92 0.24
N GLU A 26 13.53 2.80 -0.66
CA GLU A 26 13.81 2.44 -2.06
C GLU A 26 14.84 1.31 -2.15
N ALA A 27 15.96 1.44 -1.45
CA ALA A 27 17.01 0.43 -1.46
C ALA A 27 16.48 -0.93 -0.93
N SER A 28 15.64 -0.89 0.11
CA SER A 28 15.02 -2.08 0.67
C SER A 28 14.06 -2.73 -0.33
N CYS A 29 13.22 -1.95 -1.03
CA CYS A 29 12.35 -2.46 -2.09
C CYS A 29 13.13 -3.19 -3.19
N ARG A 30 14.25 -2.60 -3.65
CA ARG A 30 15.11 -3.22 -4.67
C ARG A 30 15.79 -4.48 -4.19
N SER A 31 16.41 -4.45 -3.01
CA SER A 31 17.08 -5.62 -2.42
C SER A 31 16.11 -6.78 -2.22
N ILE A 32 14.89 -6.52 -1.73
CA ILE A 32 13.87 -7.56 -1.54
C ILE A 32 13.46 -8.16 -2.89
N ALA A 33 13.22 -7.32 -3.89
CA ALA A 33 12.82 -7.78 -5.21
C ALA A 33 13.92 -8.62 -5.88
N GLU A 34 15.19 -8.29 -5.67
CA GLU A 34 16.35 -9.05 -6.17
C GLU A 34 16.49 -10.42 -5.50
N ASP A 35 16.23 -10.51 -4.19
CA ASP A 35 16.37 -11.74 -3.41
C ASP A 35 15.14 -12.67 -3.47
N ASP A 36 13.95 -12.13 -3.77
CA ASP A 36 12.68 -12.88 -3.79
C ASP A 36 12.47 -13.65 -5.10
N GLU A 37 13.24 -14.73 -5.28
CA GLU A 37 13.13 -15.59 -6.46
C GLU A 37 11.73 -16.22 -6.63
N ALA A 38 11.00 -16.44 -5.54
CA ALA A 38 9.65 -17.01 -5.59
C ALA A 38 8.66 -16.00 -6.19
N GLY A 39 8.72 -14.73 -5.77
CA GLY A 39 7.93 -13.65 -6.36
C GLY A 39 8.29 -13.38 -7.81
N GLN A 40 9.58 -13.41 -8.16
CA GLN A 40 10.05 -13.27 -9.54
C GLN A 40 9.47 -14.36 -10.46
N ARG A 41 9.61 -15.64 -10.06
CA ARG A 41 9.05 -16.77 -10.84
C ARG A 41 7.54 -16.67 -10.97
N TRP A 42 6.83 -16.31 -9.89
CA TRP A 42 5.39 -16.14 -9.95
C TRP A 42 4.99 -15.03 -10.92
N CYS A 43 5.71 -13.90 -10.93
CA CYS A 43 5.46 -12.81 -11.87
C CYS A 43 5.64 -13.25 -13.33
N GLU A 44 6.72 -14.00 -13.63
CA GLU A 44 6.96 -14.55 -14.97
C GLU A 44 5.85 -15.55 -15.38
N GLU A 45 5.53 -16.50 -14.52
CA GLU A 45 4.53 -17.55 -14.78
C GLU A 45 3.12 -16.98 -15.00
N ASN A 46 2.79 -15.86 -14.34
CA ASN A 46 1.47 -15.23 -14.44
C ASN A 46 1.42 -14.06 -15.43
N GLY A 47 2.52 -13.79 -16.14
CA GLY A 47 2.61 -12.65 -17.06
C GLY A 47 2.39 -11.30 -16.37
N PHE A 48 2.78 -11.20 -15.09
CA PHE A 48 2.68 -9.98 -14.32
C PHE A 48 3.75 -8.98 -14.80
N PRO A 49 3.39 -7.76 -15.20
CA PRO A 49 4.36 -6.79 -15.69
C PRO A 49 5.20 -6.24 -14.53
N GLY A 50 6.50 -6.53 -14.56
CA GLY A 50 7.43 -6.11 -13.50
C GLY A 50 7.49 -7.10 -12.35
N TYR A 51 7.56 -6.59 -11.13
CA TYR A 51 7.64 -7.38 -9.90
C TYR A 51 6.56 -6.96 -8.91
N THR A 52 5.91 -7.95 -8.29
CA THR A 52 5.12 -7.77 -7.06
C THR A 52 5.54 -8.77 -6.01
N SER A 53 5.60 -8.33 -4.74
CA SER A 53 5.84 -9.22 -3.61
C SER A 53 4.55 -9.84 -3.05
N TYR A 54 3.38 -9.49 -3.60
CA TYR A 54 2.07 -9.86 -3.06
C TYR A 54 1.87 -11.37 -2.91
N SER A 55 2.36 -12.15 -3.88
CA SER A 55 2.17 -13.60 -3.91
C SER A 55 3.27 -14.39 -3.19
N SER A 56 4.27 -13.70 -2.62
CA SER A 56 5.49 -14.32 -2.08
C SER A 56 5.82 -13.91 -0.65
N LEU A 57 5.49 -12.67 -0.24
CA LEU A 57 5.84 -12.11 1.07
C LEU A 57 4.61 -11.51 1.76
N ALA A 58 4.30 -12.01 2.96
CA ALA A 58 3.16 -11.55 3.78
C ALA A 58 3.60 -10.81 5.06
N ASP A 59 4.90 -10.67 5.30
CA ASP A 59 5.48 -10.28 6.58
C ASP A 59 6.52 -9.14 6.47
N LEU A 60 6.41 -8.28 5.44
CA LEU A 60 7.35 -7.17 5.19
C LEU A 60 7.65 -6.30 6.44
N PRO A 61 6.65 -5.84 7.23
CA PRO A 61 6.91 -5.06 8.44
C PRO A 61 7.70 -5.82 9.51
N TRP A 62 7.58 -7.14 9.54
CA TRP A 62 8.31 -7.98 10.50
C TRP A 62 9.76 -8.20 10.07
N ARG A 63 10.01 -8.31 8.76
CA ARG A 63 11.34 -8.60 8.19
C ARG A 63 12.26 -7.38 8.15
N PHE A 64 11.71 -6.19 7.91
CA PHE A 64 12.49 -4.99 7.62
C PHE A 64 12.02 -3.79 8.46
N PRO A 65 12.89 -3.19 9.30
CA PRO A 65 12.52 -2.09 10.18
C PRO A 65 11.89 -0.88 9.48
N VAL A 66 12.32 -0.56 8.26
CA VAL A 66 11.75 0.55 7.47
C VAL A 66 10.27 0.31 7.12
N PHE A 67 9.86 -0.93 6.87
CA PHE A 67 8.47 -1.27 6.58
C PHE A 67 7.59 -1.23 7.84
N GLU A 68 8.14 -1.50 9.04
CA GLU A 68 7.42 -1.27 10.30
C GLU A 68 7.20 0.23 10.57
N GLN A 69 8.16 1.08 10.20
CA GLN A 69 7.98 2.54 10.28
C GLN A 69 6.88 3.00 9.31
N VAL A 70 6.90 2.48 8.06
CA VAL A 70 5.84 2.71 7.08
C VAL A 70 4.48 2.25 7.62
N ARG A 71 4.38 1.05 8.18
CA ARG A 71 3.13 0.53 8.77
C ARG A 71 2.57 1.47 9.83
N LYS A 72 3.41 1.96 10.76
CA LYS A 72 2.98 2.92 11.79
C LYS A 72 2.50 4.24 11.21
N ALA A 73 3.16 4.75 10.17
CA ALA A 73 2.73 5.95 9.48
C ALA A 73 1.37 5.75 8.77
N LEU A 74 1.19 4.60 8.12
CA LEU A 74 -0.07 4.22 7.49
C LEU A 74 -1.20 4.06 8.50
N ASP A 75 -0.97 3.42 9.65
CA ASP A 75 -1.96 3.30 10.73
C ASP A 75 -2.49 4.69 11.15
N ARG A 76 -1.61 5.68 11.28
CA ARG A 76 -1.99 7.08 11.59
C ARG A 76 -2.83 7.69 10.48
N HIS A 77 -2.40 7.59 9.22
CA HIS A 77 -3.14 8.15 8.08
C HIS A 77 -4.52 7.49 7.90
N VAL A 78 -4.60 6.17 8.02
CA VAL A 78 -5.85 5.41 7.94
C VAL A 78 -6.80 5.80 9.08
N ALA A 79 -6.29 5.97 10.30
CA ALA A 79 -7.09 6.40 11.43
C ALA A 79 -7.63 7.84 11.26
N GLU A 80 -6.84 8.75 10.70
CA GLU A 80 -7.29 10.11 10.36
C GLU A 80 -8.33 10.10 9.24
N PHE A 81 -8.11 9.31 8.19
CA PHE A 81 -9.04 9.22 7.08
C PHE A 81 -10.36 8.54 7.47
N ALA A 82 -10.33 7.50 8.32
CA ALA A 82 -11.53 6.88 8.88
C ALA A 82 -12.39 7.87 9.69
N LYS A 83 -11.74 8.80 10.42
CA LYS A 83 -12.44 9.90 11.12
C LYS A 83 -13.09 10.87 10.12
N GLU A 84 -12.39 11.23 9.05
CA GLU A 84 -12.94 12.10 7.99
C GLU A 84 -14.14 11.45 7.29
N LEU A 85 -14.08 10.14 7.05
CA LEU A 85 -15.16 9.34 6.48
C LEU A 85 -16.32 9.09 7.46
N ALA A 86 -16.17 9.49 8.73
CA ALA A 86 -17.12 9.29 9.80
C ALA A 86 -17.53 7.80 9.98
N PHE A 87 -16.57 6.88 9.87
CA PHE A 87 -16.82 5.47 10.20
C PHE A 87 -17.12 5.31 11.68
N ASP A 88 -18.18 4.56 11.99
CA ASP A 88 -18.42 4.03 13.33
C ASP A 88 -17.68 2.68 13.45
N LEU A 89 -16.65 2.66 14.28
CA LEU A 89 -15.74 1.52 14.41
C LEU A 89 -15.92 0.75 15.72
N ASP A 90 -16.86 1.13 16.60
CA ASP A 90 -17.09 0.47 17.89
C ASP A 90 -15.81 0.26 18.74
N GLY A 91 -14.85 1.20 18.64
CA GLY A 91 -13.57 1.11 19.33
C GLY A 91 -12.56 0.12 18.73
N LYS A 92 -12.85 -0.52 17.60
CA LYS A 92 -11.93 -1.42 16.88
C LYS A 92 -11.20 -0.66 15.77
N PRO A 93 -9.90 -0.36 15.92
CA PRO A 93 -9.17 0.34 14.86
C PRO A 93 -9.09 -0.53 13.60
N LEU A 94 -9.05 0.12 12.44
CA LEU A 94 -8.63 -0.54 11.21
C LEU A 94 -7.16 -0.96 11.35
N ALA A 95 -6.83 -2.16 10.88
CA ALA A 95 -5.50 -2.72 10.94
C ALA A 95 -5.02 -3.05 9.52
N LEU A 96 -3.71 -2.98 9.31
CA LEU A 96 -3.09 -3.44 8.08
C LEU A 96 -3.34 -4.95 7.92
N GLU A 97 -3.93 -5.33 6.79
CA GLU A 97 -4.09 -6.72 6.38
C GLU A 97 -2.94 -7.13 5.46
N ASP A 98 -2.79 -6.43 4.32
CA ASP A 98 -1.75 -6.71 3.32
C ASP A 98 -0.89 -5.49 3.02
N LEU A 99 0.40 -5.72 2.79
CA LEU A 99 1.37 -4.73 2.30
C LEU A 99 2.35 -5.43 1.36
N TRP A 100 2.52 -4.88 0.15
CA TRP A 100 3.40 -5.45 -0.86
C TRP A 100 4.16 -4.38 -1.63
N ILE A 101 5.23 -4.80 -2.29
CA ILE A 101 6.07 -3.98 -3.16
C ILE A 101 5.60 -4.16 -4.61
N ASN A 102 5.62 -3.08 -5.38
CA ASN A 102 5.53 -3.14 -6.84
C ASN A 102 6.74 -2.42 -7.46
N ILE A 103 7.42 -3.06 -8.41
CA ILE A 103 8.44 -2.42 -9.25
C ILE A 103 8.00 -2.55 -10.70
N LEU A 104 7.52 -1.45 -11.27
CA LEU A 104 6.95 -1.42 -12.61
C LEU A 104 7.98 -0.87 -13.61
N PRO A 105 8.47 -1.67 -14.57
CA PRO A 105 9.39 -1.19 -15.60
C PRO A 105 8.67 -0.32 -16.63
N GLU A 106 9.45 0.33 -17.50
CA GLU A 106 8.92 1.08 -18.64
C GLU A 106 7.98 0.20 -19.49
N GLY A 107 6.79 0.74 -19.81
CA GLY A 107 5.76 0.02 -20.55
C GLY A 107 4.87 -0.92 -19.71
N GLY A 108 5.19 -1.15 -18.43
CA GLY A 108 4.33 -1.93 -17.53
C GLY A 108 3.02 -1.20 -17.19
N ILE A 109 1.93 -1.96 -17.05
CA ILE A 109 0.62 -1.44 -16.66
C ILE A 109 -0.08 -2.38 -15.68
N HIS A 110 -0.87 -1.81 -14.76
CA HIS A 110 -1.88 -2.57 -14.03
C HIS A 110 -3.27 -2.20 -14.56
N THR A 111 -4.09 -3.21 -14.84
CA THR A 111 -5.46 -3.00 -15.31
C THR A 111 -6.35 -2.50 -14.17
N SER A 112 -7.51 -1.94 -14.52
CA SER A 112 -8.49 -1.49 -13.52
C SER A 112 -8.93 -2.65 -12.62
N HIS A 113 -8.88 -2.43 -11.31
CA HIS A 113 -9.29 -3.41 -10.31
C HIS A 113 -9.74 -2.72 -9.02
N ILE A 114 -10.32 -3.51 -8.12
CA ILE A 114 -10.63 -3.14 -6.73
C ILE A 114 -9.94 -4.13 -5.80
N HIS A 115 -9.84 -3.83 -4.51
CA HIS A 115 -9.38 -4.77 -3.49
C HIS A 115 -10.60 -5.37 -2.79
N PRO A 116 -10.98 -6.62 -3.09
CA PRO A 116 -12.13 -7.26 -2.45
C PRO A 116 -11.87 -7.41 -0.96
N GLN A 117 -12.93 -7.32 -0.14
CA GLN A 117 -12.88 -7.55 1.30
C GLN A 117 -12.05 -6.55 2.12
N SER A 118 -11.43 -5.54 1.50
CA SER A 118 -10.74 -4.45 2.18
C SER A 118 -11.68 -3.26 2.46
N VAL A 119 -11.41 -2.54 3.56
CA VAL A 119 -12.14 -1.30 3.92
C VAL A 119 -11.49 -0.06 3.29
N ILE A 120 -10.17 0.07 3.43
CA ILE A 120 -9.36 1.14 2.85
C ILE A 120 -8.21 0.51 2.07
N SER A 121 -7.89 1.08 0.93
CA SER A 121 -6.72 0.73 0.13
C SER A 121 -5.95 1.99 -0.22
N GLY A 122 -4.65 1.86 -0.43
CA GLY A 122 -3.79 3.00 -0.72
C GLY A 122 -2.43 2.57 -1.22
N THR A 123 -1.66 3.55 -1.68
CA THR A 123 -0.33 3.36 -2.25
C THR A 123 0.59 4.47 -1.75
N ILE A 124 1.82 4.10 -1.36
CA ILE A 124 2.93 5.04 -1.19
C ILE A 124 3.78 4.97 -2.45
N TYR A 125 4.19 6.14 -2.96
CA TYR A 125 5.13 6.24 -4.07
C TYR A 125 6.55 6.39 -3.50
N VAL A 126 7.45 5.51 -3.95
CA VAL A 126 8.86 5.45 -3.57
C VAL A 126 9.71 5.87 -4.75
#